data_AF-A0A928NXV6-F1
#
_entry.id   AF-A0A928NXV6-F1
#
_cell.length_a   1.000
_cell.length_b   1.000
_cell.length_c   1.000
_cell.angle_alpha   90.00
_cell.angle_beta   90.00
_cell.angle_gamma   90.00
#
_symmetry.space_group_name_H-M   'P 1'
#
loop_
_entity.id
_entity.type
_entity.pdbx_description
1 polymer ?
#
loop_
_entity_poly.entity_id
_entity_poly.type
_entity_poly.pdbx_seq_one_letter_code
_entity_poly.pdbx_strand_id
1 'polypeptide(L)'
;MKKLLSIFLALLMVLSVLAACKKSSDEQDSDKNPGLEAPSGDGSNSVSDSDSKDQNSEEDYDDTVKVPDSWLEGDDGKDYGTLTLKLPKRIYSNYPAVEIECIFSKPEMAETLVFTSSKESVKIENGKVYATGVTTVGYTATITAKSQHFEAKATIYVENYQGSTANGSSLNLETQIVTRQNQIKSHSGSDAENLENMVLFVGDSFFNPDNWWTAFYTDYATKKAYTVGISSTTTEDWQVISEKLVYPYEPKAVVLHVGTNDIFDDGDSGAETAESLKKLFNTYHERMPNTKIYWFNIEPRVGRNFTEPKAANDAVKAFAADKDWLVVIDSASWCFNSDGSVNSAFFKDSVHPADEKYALYRQALTDAGLAIENKAGAGDVHSVPNIIRDKSQHVGTSHVVYNGSEIKTEYVVSGTLTVTDVGSNPHAEFQFRDYQCRFLIRDYDNNGKFGVCWSLGGATNEAGYEDYTRGSSSLVLQWKVVFTQKNAYFYVNGTLKAVYYNVPNPSHFNLSTEAMTATFTDIKVYTKAADSAVYNEALTAVSSYEAQAGTATRVERVG
;
A
#
# COMPACT_ATOMS: atom_id res chain seq x y z
N MET A 1 35.90 14.76 22.51
CA MET A 1 37.02 14.66 21.53
C MET A 1 37.33 13.23 21.09
N LYS A 2 37.51 12.24 21.99
CA LYS A 2 37.77 10.84 21.57
C LYS A 2 36.65 10.16 20.77
N LYS A 3 35.36 10.50 21.03
CA LYS A 3 34.23 10.01 20.22
C LYS A 3 34.13 10.63 18.80
N LEU A 4 34.56 11.89 18.61
CA LEU A 4 34.59 12.51 17.28
C LEU A 4 35.73 11.95 16.41
N LEU A 5 36.86 11.58 17.01
CA LEU A 5 38.01 11.05 16.27
C LEU A 5 37.72 9.64 15.71
N SER A 6 36.88 8.84 16.38
CA SER A 6 36.50 7.50 15.93
C SER A 6 35.52 7.53 14.75
N ILE A 7 34.66 8.56 14.67
CA ILE A 7 33.72 8.76 13.56
C ILE A 7 34.47 9.27 12.31
N PHE A 8 35.49 10.12 12.49
CA PHE A 8 36.31 10.62 11.38
C PHE A 8 37.19 9.53 10.75
N LEU A 9 37.67 8.57 11.56
CA LEU A 9 38.46 7.43 11.05
C LEU A 9 37.62 6.41 10.29
N ALA A 10 36.37 6.19 10.71
CA ALA A 10 35.42 5.33 9.99
C ALA A 10 35.02 5.94 8.63
N LEU A 11 34.85 7.26 8.56
CA LEU A 11 34.51 7.95 7.31
C LEU A 11 35.64 7.90 6.28
N LEU A 12 36.91 7.97 6.72
CA LEU A 12 38.06 7.84 5.82
C LEU A 12 38.24 6.43 5.24
N MET A 13 37.81 5.38 5.94
CA MET A 13 37.86 4.00 5.43
C MET A 13 36.77 3.69 4.39
N VAL A 14 35.62 4.36 4.47
CA VAL A 14 34.54 4.18 3.47
C VAL A 14 34.89 4.87 2.15
N LEU A 15 35.58 6.02 2.20
CA LEU A 15 36.04 6.74 1.02
C LEU A 15 37.15 6.03 0.23
N SER A 16 38.00 5.23 0.87
CA SER A 16 39.04 4.46 0.19
C SER A 16 38.52 3.22 -0.54
N VAL A 17 37.41 2.63 -0.08
CA VAL A 17 36.74 1.49 -0.76
C VAL A 17 36.00 1.96 -2.02
N LEU A 18 35.37 3.15 -1.99
CA LEU A 18 34.68 3.72 -3.15
C LEU A 18 35.64 4.16 -4.28
N ALA A 19 36.89 4.51 -3.96
CA ALA A 19 37.91 4.81 -4.96
C ALA A 19 38.47 3.56 -5.67
N ALA A 20 38.36 2.38 -5.05
CA ALA A 20 38.84 1.11 -5.62
C ALA A 20 37.85 0.49 -6.63
N CYS A 21 36.54 0.70 -6.46
CA CYS A 21 35.52 0.19 -7.38
C CYS A 21 35.39 0.97 -8.70
N LYS A 22 36.00 2.17 -8.80
CA LYS A 22 35.88 3.02 -10.00
C LYS A 22 36.92 2.74 -11.10
N LYS A 23 37.74 1.68 -10.95
CA LYS A 23 38.88 1.40 -11.83
C LYS A 23 38.77 0.12 -12.68
N SER A 24 37.62 -0.56 -12.71
CA SER A 24 37.49 -1.85 -13.42
C SER A 24 36.32 -1.96 -14.40
N SER A 25 35.82 -0.84 -14.95
CA SER A 25 34.76 -0.89 -15.95
C SER A 25 35.06 0.06 -17.12
N ASP A 26 36.09 -0.28 -17.88
CA ASP A 26 36.32 0.22 -19.23
C ASP A 26 36.93 -0.94 -20.03
N GLU A 27 36.08 -1.67 -20.79
CA GLU A 27 36.37 -2.26 -22.11
C GLU A 27 35.22 -3.17 -22.58
N GLN A 28 34.53 -2.71 -23.65
CA GLN A 28 34.03 -3.45 -24.84
C GLN A 28 33.12 -4.69 -24.67
N ASP A 29 32.12 -4.98 -25.51
CA ASP A 29 31.43 -4.33 -26.63
C ASP A 29 30.22 -5.25 -26.98
N SER A 30 29.26 -4.71 -27.75
CA SER A 30 28.25 -5.35 -28.64
C SER A 30 27.87 -6.84 -28.51
N ASP A 31 26.58 -7.18 -28.48
CA ASP A 31 25.77 -7.52 -29.68
C ASP A 31 24.43 -8.21 -29.30
N LYS A 32 23.37 -7.82 -30.01
CA LYS A 32 22.17 -8.57 -30.43
C LYS A 32 21.28 -9.32 -29.42
N ASN A 33 20.07 -8.76 -29.33
CA ASN A 33 18.79 -9.41 -29.06
C ASN A 33 18.53 -10.59 -30.04
N PRO A 34 17.97 -11.71 -29.58
CA PRO A 34 16.69 -12.14 -30.16
C PRO A 34 15.69 -12.65 -29.12
N GLY A 35 14.41 -12.45 -29.43
CA GLY A 35 13.27 -12.82 -28.60
C GLY A 35 13.11 -14.33 -28.41
N LEU A 36 12.34 -14.67 -27.38
CA LEU A 36 11.87 -16.03 -27.13
C LEU A 36 10.35 -16.01 -26.97
N GLU A 37 9.73 -16.62 -27.97
CA GLU A 37 8.33 -17.03 -28.01
C GLU A 37 8.05 -18.09 -26.93
N ALA A 38 6.82 -18.05 -26.40
CA ALA A 38 6.27 -19.08 -25.53
C ALA A 38 5.98 -20.38 -26.30
N PRO A 39 6.21 -21.56 -25.72
CA PRO A 39 5.60 -22.78 -26.21
C PRO A 39 4.37 -23.15 -25.37
N SER A 40 3.24 -23.25 -26.08
CA SER A 40 2.09 -24.08 -25.73
C SER A 40 2.44 -25.57 -25.88
N GLY A 41 1.89 -26.41 -25.01
CA GLY A 41 2.07 -27.86 -25.11
C GLY A 41 1.32 -28.62 -24.03
N ASP A 42 0.12 -29.08 -24.42
CA ASP A 42 -0.71 -30.09 -23.76
C ASP A 42 0.06 -31.40 -23.50
N GLY A 43 -0.25 -32.07 -22.39
CA GLY A 43 0.41 -33.30 -21.95
C GLY A 43 -0.16 -33.81 -20.63
N SER A 44 -1.31 -34.47 -20.70
CA SER A 44 -1.88 -35.31 -19.65
C SER A 44 -0.87 -36.31 -19.07
N ASN A 45 -0.75 -36.40 -17.74
CA ASN A 45 -0.64 -37.70 -17.06
C ASN A 45 -0.82 -37.66 -15.54
N SER A 46 -1.67 -38.60 -15.10
CA SER A 46 -1.69 -39.34 -13.83
C SER A 46 -1.57 -38.57 -12.51
N VAL A 47 -2.72 -38.51 -11.84
CA VAL A 47 -2.90 -38.37 -10.39
C VAL A 47 -2.04 -39.39 -9.65
N SER A 48 -1.15 -38.90 -8.80
CA SER A 48 -0.63 -39.63 -7.63
C SER A 48 -0.86 -38.76 -6.42
N ASP A 49 -1.74 -39.22 -5.53
CA ASP A 49 -1.92 -38.68 -4.18
C ASP A 49 -0.56 -38.56 -3.50
N SER A 50 -0.23 -37.35 -3.05
CA SER A 50 0.73 -37.16 -1.98
C SER A 50 0.18 -36.08 -1.05
N ASP A 51 -0.45 -36.56 0.03
CA ASP A 51 -0.64 -35.83 1.28
C ASP A 51 0.68 -35.13 1.65
N SER A 52 0.76 -33.80 1.48
CA SER A 52 1.78 -32.99 2.14
C SER A 52 1.13 -32.29 3.33
N LYS A 53 1.10 -33.04 4.43
CA LYS A 53 0.74 -32.57 5.76
C LYS A 53 1.78 -31.57 6.27
N ASP A 54 1.31 -30.62 7.08
CA ASP A 54 2.00 -29.93 8.17
C ASP A 54 3.54 -30.08 8.19
N GLN A 55 4.26 -29.04 7.79
CA GLN A 55 5.71 -28.91 8.03
C GLN A 55 6.03 -28.55 9.51
N ASN A 56 5.15 -28.90 10.44
CA ASN A 56 5.44 -28.98 11.87
C ASN A 56 4.83 -30.26 12.48
N SER A 57 4.78 -31.35 11.70
CA SER A 57 4.53 -32.68 12.27
C SER A 57 5.66 -33.02 13.25
N GLU A 58 5.33 -33.75 14.32
CA GLU A 58 6.25 -34.17 15.39
C GLU A 58 7.52 -34.92 14.92
N GLU A 59 7.67 -35.17 13.61
CA GLU A 59 8.82 -35.85 12.97
C GLU A 59 10.09 -34.97 12.80
N ASP A 60 10.00 -33.64 12.99
CA ASP A 60 11.16 -32.73 12.85
C ASP A 60 11.95 -32.50 14.15
N TYR A 61 11.49 -33.06 15.27
CA TYR A 61 12.21 -33.16 16.54
C TYR A 61 12.78 -34.57 16.71
N ASP A 62 13.97 -34.85 16.19
CA ASP A 62 14.73 -36.01 16.68
C ASP A 62 16.22 -35.79 16.54
N ASP A 63 16.84 -35.44 17.66
CA ASP A 63 18.20 -35.86 18.01
C ASP A 63 18.09 -36.43 19.44
N THR A 64 17.51 -37.63 19.59
CA THR A 64 17.70 -38.43 20.80
C THR A 64 19.17 -38.83 20.91
N VAL A 65 20.02 -37.90 21.37
CA VAL A 65 21.36 -38.25 21.82
C VAL A 65 21.24 -38.98 23.15
N LYS A 66 21.11 -40.31 23.07
CA LYS A 66 21.45 -41.19 24.18
C LYS A 66 22.94 -41.05 24.42
N VAL A 67 23.31 -40.46 25.55
CA VAL A 67 24.69 -40.59 26.06
C VAL A 67 24.95 -42.10 26.23
N PRO A 68 26.08 -42.65 25.73
CA PRO A 68 26.42 -44.05 25.95
C PRO A 68 26.47 -44.36 27.45
N ASP A 69 26.22 -45.62 27.82
CA ASP A 69 26.32 -46.20 29.17
C ASP A 69 27.74 -46.12 29.81
N SER A 70 28.53 -45.09 29.53
CA SER A 70 29.94 -45.00 29.90
C SER A 70 30.29 -43.67 30.58
N TRP A 71 29.54 -43.29 31.61
CA TRP A 71 30.05 -42.60 32.81
C TRP A 71 29.16 -43.00 34.00
N LEU A 72 29.19 -44.28 34.34
CA LEU A 72 28.79 -44.72 35.68
C LEU A 72 29.88 -44.24 36.63
N GLU A 73 29.47 -43.47 37.64
CA GLU A 73 30.30 -42.79 38.66
C GLU A 73 30.77 -41.38 38.25
N GLY A 74 29.96 -40.37 38.59
CA GLY A 74 30.57 -39.13 39.10
C GLY A 74 31.44 -39.49 40.32
N ASP A 75 32.40 -38.65 40.69
CA ASP A 75 33.29 -38.87 41.85
C ASP A 75 32.53 -39.13 43.19
N ASP A 76 31.19 -39.00 43.21
CA ASP A 76 30.29 -39.23 44.33
C ASP A 76 29.50 -40.57 44.29
N GLY A 77 29.68 -41.39 43.24
CA GLY A 77 29.07 -42.73 43.12
C GLY A 77 27.56 -42.77 42.86
N LYS A 78 26.92 -41.67 42.46
CA LYS A 78 25.48 -41.61 42.17
C LYS A 78 25.17 -41.82 40.69
N ASP A 79 23.98 -42.38 40.41
CA ASP A 79 23.41 -42.48 39.07
C ASP A 79 22.48 -41.30 38.79
N TYR A 80 22.98 -40.34 38.01
CA TYR A 80 22.28 -39.11 37.61
C TYR A 80 21.27 -39.33 36.47
N GLY A 81 21.25 -40.50 35.81
CA GLY A 81 20.41 -40.75 34.64
C GLY A 81 20.93 -40.10 33.37
N THR A 82 20.02 -39.67 32.49
CA THR A 82 20.31 -39.16 31.13
C THR A 82 19.64 -37.81 30.90
N LEU A 83 20.28 -36.97 30.10
CA LEU A 83 19.71 -35.72 29.58
C LEU A 83 19.44 -35.86 28.08
N THR A 84 18.24 -35.46 27.64
CA THR A 84 17.86 -35.36 26.23
C THR A 84 17.50 -33.92 25.91
N LEU A 85 18.00 -33.42 24.78
CA LEU A 85 17.65 -32.11 24.24
C LEU A 85 16.69 -32.29 23.07
N LYS A 86 15.57 -31.59 23.09
CA LYS A 86 14.60 -31.54 21.99
C LYS A 86 14.61 -30.13 21.40
N LEU A 87 15.04 -30.05 20.15
CA LEU A 87 15.06 -28.85 19.33
C LEU A 87 14.69 -29.23 17.89
N PRO A 88 14.21 -28.26 17.07
CA PRO A 88 13.98 -28.53 15.66
C PRO A 88 15.31 -28.77 14.93
N LYS A 89 15.30 -29.67 13.94
CA LYS A 89 16.45 -29.90 13.05
C LYS A 89 16.85 -28.67 12.25
N ARG A 90 15.93 -27.73 12.06
CA ARG A 90 16.14 -26.50 11.29
C ARG A 90 15.61 -25.29 12.05
N ILE A 91 16.37 -24.20 12.02
CA ILE A 91 15.89 -22.87 12.39
C ILE A 91 16.24 -21.88 11.29
N TYR A 92 15.50 -20.78 11.20
CA TYR A 92 15.77 -19.72 10.25
C TYR A 92 16.54 -18.57 10.89
N SER A 93 17.37 -17.90 10.10
CA SER A 93 18.15 -16.76 10.56
C SER A 93 17.29 -15.48 10.67
N ASN A 94 17.43 -14.77 11.79
CA ASN A 94 16.58 -13.65 12.23
C ASN A 94 15.10 -14.04 12.37
N TYR A 95 14.86 -15.27 12.80
CA TYR A 95 13.53 -15.81 13.11
C TYR A 95 13.28 -15.79 14.62
N PRO A 96 12.01 -15.78 15.07
CA PRO A 96 11.66 -15.99 16.47
C PRO A 96 12.43 -17.13 17.13
N ALA A 97 12.81 -16.91 18.39
CA ALA A 97 13.56 -17.89 19.17
C ALA A 97 12.72 -19.14 19.47
N VAL A 98 13.32 -20.31 19.26
CA VAL A 98 12.69 -21.61 19.48
C VAL A 98 13.10 -22.16 20.82
N GLU A 99 12.17 -22.76 21.56
CA GLU A 99 12.44 -23.34 22.87
C GLU A 99 13.31 -24.62 22.76
N ILE A 100 14.24 -24.76 23.71
CA ILE A 100 15.04 -25.96 23.89
C ILE A 100 14.41 -26.76 25.04
N GLU A 101 13.66 -27.81 24.71
CA GLU A 101 13.11 -28.69 25.75
C GLU A 101 14.21 -29.62 26.27
N CYS A 102 14.43 -29.58 27.59
CA CYS A 102 15.45 -30.38 28.27
C CYS A 102 14.78 -31.44 29.15
N ILE A 103 14.98 -32.72 28.82
CA ILE A 103 14.36 -33.84 29.50
C ILE A 103 15.42 -34.62 30.28
N PHE A 104 15.34 -34.56 31.61
CA PHE A 104 16.11 -35.43 32.48
C PHE A 104 15.32 -36.71 32.74
N SER A 105 15.93 -37.89 32.56
CA SER A 105 15.26 -39.16 32.89
C SER A 105 15.05 -39.36 34.39
N LYS A 106 15.77 -38.60 35.22
CA LYS A 106 15.57 -38.46 36.66
C LYS A 106 15.39 -36.98 37.02
N PRO A 107 14.14 -36.45 37.01
CA PRO A 107 13.86 -35.04 37.27
C PRO A 107 14.40 -34.53 38.62
N GLU A 108 14.48 -35.41 39.62
CA GLU A 108 15.05 -35.12 40.94
C GLU A 108 16.56 -34.88 40.93
N MET A 109 17.25 -35.28 39.86
CA MET A 109 18.68 -35.07 39.64
C MET A 109 18.95 -33.94 38.63
N ALA A 110 17.93 -33.16 38.25
CA ALA A 110 18.06 -32.08 37.28
C ALA A 110 19.03 -30.98 37.75
N GLU A 111 19.94 -30.60 36.87
CA GLU A 111 20.92 -29.55 37.12
C GLU A 111 20.66 -28.34 36.23
N THR A 112 21.12 -27.17 36.68
CA THR A 112 21.13 -25.98 35.83
C THR A 112 22.13 -26.20 34.69
N LEU A 113 21.62 -26.14 33.45
CA LEU A 113 22.41 -26.32 32.24
C LEU A 113 22.99 -24.98 31.77
N VAL A 114 24.27 -25.01 31.39
CA VAL A 114 24.94 -23.94 30.65
C VAL A 114 24.95 -24.30 29.17
N PHE A 115 24.38 -23.43 28.35
CA PHE A 115 24.29 -23.65 26.91
C PHE A 115 25.39 -22.89 26.16
N THR A 116 25.94 -23.53 25.14
CA THR A 116 26.89 -22.93 24.21
C THR A 116 26.57 -23.35 22.78
N SER A 117 27.00 -22.54 21.82
CA SER A 117 26.86 -22.82 20.38
C SER A 117 28.24 -22.85 19.72
N SER A 118 28.41 -23.73 18.74
CA SER A 118 29.61 -23.75 17.88
C SER A 118 29.68 -22.61 16.86
N LYS A 119 28.63 -21.78 16.75
CA LYS A 119 28.52 -20.64 15.84
C LYS A 119 28.13 -19.38 16.60
N GLU A 120 28.89 -18.30 16.43
CA GLU A 120 28.62 -17.00 17.07
C GLU A 120 27.28 -16.38 16.68
N SER A 121 26.81 -16.66 15.47
CA SER A 121 25.52 -16.22 14.94
C SER A 121 24.32 -16.89 15.61
N VAL A 122 24.51 -18.01 16.30
CA VAL A 122 23.47 -18.74 17.02
C VAL A 122 23.56 -18.40 18.50
N LYS A 123 22.50 -17.79 19.00
CA LYS A 123 22.36 -17.30 20.38
C LYS A 123 21.39 -18.18 21.15
N ILE A 124 21.64 -18.31 22.45
CA ILE A 124 20.81 -19.09 23.36
C ILE A 124 20.55 -18.23 24.58
N GLU A 125 19.29 -17.84 24.78
CA GLU A 125 18.87 -16.95 25.85
C GLU A 125 17.57 -17.48 26.47
N ASN A 126 17.52 -17.55 27.80
CA ASN A 126 16.34 -18.01 28.54
C ASN A 126 15.77 -19.36 28.05
N GLY A 127 16.64 -20.32 27.74
CA GLY A 127 16.23 -21.64 27.24
C GLY A 127 15.73 -21.65 25.80
N LYS A 128 15.91 -20.56 25.04
CA LYS A 128 15.52 -20.49 23.63
C LYS A 128 16.73 -20.25 22.73
N VAL A 129 16.75 -20.90 21.57
CA VAL A 129 17.76 -20.74 20.52
C VAL A 129 17.24 -19.88 19.38
N TYR A 130 18.07 -18.97 18.88
CA TYR A 130 17.80 -18.21 17.66
C TYR A 130 19.08 -17.96 16.88
N ALA A 131 18.95 -17.75 15.58
CA ALA A 131 20.05 -17.39 14.71
C ALA A 131 19.95 -15.93 14.25
N THR A 132 21.10 -15.30 14.02
CA THR A 132 21.22 -13.90 13.60
C THR A 132 22.11 -13.77 12.36
N GLY A 133 21.86 -12.73 11.56
CA GLY A 133 22.60 -12.43 10.33
C GLY A 133 21.93 -13.00 9.08
N VAL A 134 22.51 -12.76 7.90
CA VAL A 134 22.03 -13.32 6.63
C VAL A 134 23.05 -14.33 6.15
N THR A 135 22.61 -15.53 5.76
CA THR A 135 23.52 -16.56 5.24
C THR A 135 23.25 -16.89 3.78
N THR A 136 24.28 -16.89 2.93
CA THR A 136 24.13 -17.22 1.50
C THR A 136 24.00 -18.73 1.25
N VAL A 137 24.54 -19.54 2.17
CA VAL A 137 24.44 -21.00 2.18
C VAL A 137 24.10 -21.41 3.60
N GLY A 138 23.08 -22.25 3.79
CA GLY A 138 22.74 -22.70 5.14
C GLY A 138 23.89 -23.49 5.78
N TYR A 139 23.99 -23.44 7.09
CA TYR A 139 25.09 -24.02 7.85
C TYR A 139 24.61 -24.74 9.10
N THR A 140 25.40 -25.69 9.56
CA THR A 140 25.13 -26.43 10.78
C THR A 140 25.76 -25.74 12.01
N ALA A 141 24.99 -25.67 13.10
CA ALA A 141 25.47 -25.28 14.42
C ALA A 141 25.23 -26.43 15.42
N THR A 142 26.14 -26.60 16.36
CA THR A 142 26.02 -27.59 17.45
C THR A 142 25.73 -26.84 18.73
N ILE A 143 24.59 -27.16 19.33
CA ILE A 143 24.21 -26.69 20.66
C ILE A 143 24.75 -27.69 21.67
N THR A 144 25.51 -27.21 22.66
CA THR A 144 26.00 -28.03 23.77
C THR A 144 25.38 -27.54 25.07
N ALA A 145 24.66 -28.42 25.77
CA ALA A 145 24.15 -28.20 27.12
C ALA A 145 25.05 -28.94 28.11
N LYS A 146 25.61 -28.23 29.08
CA LYS A 146 26.56 -28.79 30.04
C LYS A 146 26.26 -28.38 31.47
N SER A 147 26.42 -29.31 32.40
CA SER A 147 26.39 -29.10 33.84
C SER A 147 27.56 -29.87 34.48
N GLN A 148 27.50 -30.12 35.80
CA GLN A 148 28.55 -30.88 36.47
C GLN A 148 28.52 -32.34 36.00
N HIS A 149 27.33 -32.92 35.84
CA HIS A 149 27.17 -34.35 35.56
C HIS A 149 26.57 -34.66 34.18
N PHE A 150 26.08 -33.66 33.45
CA PHE A 150 25.52 -33.86 32.11
C PHE A 150 26.28 -33.09 31.04
N GLU A 151 26.48 -33.74 29.89
CA GLU A 151 26.84 -33.10 28.63
C GLU A 151 25.98 -33.70 27.52
N ALA A 152 25.16 -32.86 26.88
CA ALA A 152 24.35 -33.23 25.73
C ALA A 152 24.64 -32.29 24.56
N LYS A 153 24.64 -32.83 23.35
CA LYS A 153 24.85 -32.08 22.11
C LYS A 153 23.69 -32.34 21.18
N ALA A 154 23.23 -31.30 20.50
CA ALA A 154 22.22 -31.39 19.47
C ALA A 154 22.61 -30.50 18.30
N THR A 155 22.24 -30.92 17.09
CA THR A 155 22.67 -30.24 15.87
C THR A 155 21.48 -29.57 15.20
N ILE A 156 21.65 -28.32 14.81
CA ILE A 156 20.63 -27.56 14.06
C ILE A 156 21.20 -27.08 12.73
N TYR A 157 20.39 -27.11 11.69
CA TYR A 157 20.65 -26.45 10.43
C TYR A 157 20.06 -25.04 10.43
N VAL A 158 20.86 -24.05 10.06
CA VAL A 158 20.47 -22.65 9.99
C VAL A 158 20.49 -22.20 8.55
N GLU A 159 19.38 -21.67 8.05
CA GLU A 159 19.30 -21.05 6.73
C GLU A 159 18.44 -19.79 6.74
N ASN A 160 18.38 -19.09 5.61
CA ASN A 160 17.41 -18.00 5.47
C ASN A 160 16.03 -18.58 5.15
N TYR A 161 15.00 -17.96 5.70
CA TYR A 161 13.63 -18.29 5.33
C TYR A 161 13.35 -17.79 3.91
N GLN A 162 13.06 -18.72 2.98
CA GLN A 162 12.84 -18.39 1.57
C GLN A 162 11.37 -18.38 1.16
N GLY A 163 10.46 -18.83 2.04
CA GLY A 163 9.06 -19.06 1.74
C GLY A 163 8.87 -20.09 0.61
N SER A 164 7.66 -20.61 0.49
CA SER A 164 7.29 -21.49 -0.63
C SER A 164 5.86 -21.25 -1.06
N THR A 165 5.61 -21.34 -2.36
CA THR A 165 4.24 -21.47 -2.88
C THR A 165 3.67 -22.83 -2.47
N ALA A 166 2.35 -22.99 -2.58
CA ALA A 166 1.66 -24.27 -2.38
C ALA A 166 2.23 -25.44 -3.21
N ASN A 167 2.87 -25.15 -4.35
CA ASN A 167 3.53 -26.15 -5.19
C ASN A 167 5.00 -26.43 -4.79
N GLY A 168 5.44 -25.93 -3.62
CA GLY A 168 6.79 -26.09 -3.10
C GLY A 168 7.86 -25.24 -3.79
N SER A 169 7.47 -24.30 -4.67
CA SER A 169 8.45 -23.43 -5.35
C SER A 169 8.86 -22.29 -4.42
N SER A 170 10.16 -22.00 -4.33
CA SER A 170 10.66 -20.93 -3.46
C SER A 170 10.09 -19.56 -3.84
N LEU A 171 9.69 -18.77 -2.84
CA LEU A 171 9.28 -17.37 -3.01
C LEU A 171 10.48 -16.42 -3.13
N ASN A 172 11.71 -16.92 -2.91
CA ASN A 172 12.96 -16.15 -2.92
C ASN A 172 12.88 -14.90 -2.03
N LEU A 173 12.32 -15.07 -0.82
CA LEU A 173 11.96 -13.95 0.06
C LEU A 173 13.13 -13.04 0.40
N GLU A 174 14.36 -13.55 0.54
CA GLU A 174 15.52 -12.69 0.80
C GLU A 174 15.79 -11.69 -0.33
N THR A 175 15.65 -12.13 -1.59
CA THR A 175 15.79 -11.25 -2.75
C THR A 175 14.64 -10.25 -2.80
N GLN A 176 13.41 -10.70 -2.51
CA GLN A 176 12.24 -9.84 -2.46
C GLN A 176 12.37 -8.78 -1.36
N ILE A 177 12.86 -9.14 -0.17
CA ILE A 177 13.12 -8.20 0.93
C ILE A 177 14.08 -7.09 0.48
N VAL A 178 15.22 -7.45 -0.11
CA VAL A 178 16.19 -6.46 -0.61
C VAL A 178 15.56 -5.57 -1.69
N THR A 179 14.76 -6.16 -2.57
CA THR A 179 14.05 -5.43 -3.63
C THR A 179 13.09 -4.40 -3.05
N ARG A 180 12.28 -4.79 -2.05
CA ARG A 180 11.33 -3.89 -1.38
C ARG A 180 12.01 -2.78 -0.59
N GLN A 181 13.10 -3.09 0.12
CA GLN A 181 13.91 -2.07 0.81
C GLN A 181 14.51 -1.06 -0.18
N ASN A 182 14.97 -1.50 -1.35
CA ASN A 182 15.47 -0.62 -2.40
C ASN A 182 14.36 0.23 -3.04
N GLN A 183 13.15 -0.33 -3.20
CA GLN A 183 11.99 0.41 -3.69
C GLN A 183 11.55 1.51 -2.73
N ILE A 184 11.57 1.28 -1.40
CA ILE A 184 11.32 2.34 -0.42
C ILE A 184 12.34 3.47 -0.60
N LYS A 185 13.64 3.12 -0.66
CA LYS A 185 14.72 4.10 -0.86
C LYS A 185 14.53 4.90 -2.14
N SER A 186 14.25 4.25 -3.28
CA SER A 186 14.09 4.92 -4.57
C SER A 186 12.89 5.88 -4.61
N HIS A 187 11.80 5.54 -3.93
CA HIS A 187 10.56 6.34 -3.95
C HIS A 187 10.48 7.36 -2.82
N SER A 188 11.34 7.25 -1.80
CA SER A 188 11.37 8.18 -0.67
C SER A 188 11.95 9.54 -1.02
N GLY A 189 12.78 9.63 -2.06
CA GLY A 189 13.33 10.91 -2.51
C GLY A 189 14.01 11.67 -1.39
N SER A 190 13.56 12.90 -1.13
CA SER A 190 14.09 13.74 -0.04
C SER A 190 13.79 13.23 1.37
N ASP A 191 12.83 12.32 1.53
CA ASP A 191 12.50 11.69 2.82
C ASP A 191 13.37 10.47 3.14
N ALA A 192 14.32 10.07 2.29
CA ALA A 192 15.11 8.84 2.48
C ALA A 192 15.83 8.77 3.84
N GLU A 193 16.24 9.92 4.37
CA GLU A 193 16.91 10.05 5.67
C GLU A 193 15.93 10.21 6.85
N ASN A 194 14.64 10.47 6.58
CA ASN A 194 13.59 10.54 7.60
C ASN A 194 12.24 9.99 7.08
N LEU A 195 12.02 8.71 7.32
CA LEU A 195 10.78 8.01 7.00
C LEU A 195 9.71 8.07 8.11
N GLU A 196 9.87 8.94 9.12
CA GLU A 196 8.85 9.15 10.16
C GLU A 196 7.48 9.44 9.54
N ASN A 197 6.43 9.01 10.23
CA ASN A 197 5.03 9.14 9.82
C ASN A 197 4.65 8.45 8.50
N MET A 198 5.52 7.64 7.90
CA MET A 198 5.14 6.93 6.69
C MET A 198 4.02 5.91 6.93
N VAL A 199 3.31 5.61 5.85
CA VAL A 199 2.33 4.53 5.76
C VAL A 199 2.91 3.41 4.92
N LEU A 200 2.88 2.19 5.46
CA LEU A 200 3.46 1.02 4.81
C LEU A 200 2.37 0.05 4.38
N PHE A 201 2.29 -0.23 3.08
CA PHE A 201 1.43 -1.27 2.51
C PHE A 201 2.17 -2.60 2.55
N VAL A 202 1.57 -3.58 3.22
CA VAL A 202 2.16 -4.85 3.63
C VAL A 202 1.23 -5.96 3.16
N GLY A 203 1.77 -7.11 2.75
CA GLY A 203 0.93 -8.25 2.40
C GLY A 203 1.25 -8.90 1.07
N ASP A 204 0.24 -9.54 0.49
CA ASP A 204 0.41 -10.43 -0.64
C ASP A 204 0.42 -9.71 -2.02
N SER A 205 -0.02 -10.43 -3.06
CA SER A 205 -0.10 -9.93 -4.42
C SER A 205 -0.96 -8.67 -4.56
N PHE A 206 -1.99 -8.46 -3.74
CA PHE A 206 -2.87 -7.30 -3.86
C PHE A 206 -2.11 -5.98 -3.69
N PHE A 207 -1.06 -5.96 -2.86
CA PHE A 207 -0.23 -4.76 -2.66
C PHE A 207 1.14 -4.84 -3.32
N ASN A 208 1.40 -5.86 -4.13
CA ASN A 208 2.64 -5.95 -4.87
C ASN A 208 2.62 -4.99 -6.09
N PRO A 209 3.60 -4.06 -6.18
CA PRO A 209 3.62 -3.01 -7.20
C PRO A 209 4.15 -3.47 -8.56
N ASP A 210 4.72 -4.66 -8.68
CA ASP A 210 5.42 -5.07 -9.90
C ASP A 210 4.45 -5.61 -10.96
N ASN A 211 3.41 -6.34 -10.54
CA ASN A 211 2.49 -7.04 -11.44
C ASN A 211 1.00 -6.74 -11.17
N TRP A 212 0.65 -6.26 -9.97
CA TRP A 212 -0.74 -6.20 -9.52
C TRP A 212 -1.22 -4.77 -9.32
N TRP A 213 -0.71 -4.05 -8.33
CA TRP A 213 -0.97 -2.62 -8.16
C TRP A 213 0.13 -1.78 -8.82
N THR A 214 0.29 -1.92 -10.13
CA THR A 214 1.38 -1.27 -10.90
C THR A 214 1.34 0.26 -10.83
N ALA A 215 0.16 0.83 -10.61
CA ALA A 215 -0.04 2.26 -10.41
C ALA A 215 0.31 2.76 -8.99
N PHE A 216 0.69 1.91 -8.04
CA PHE A 216 0.84 2.29 -6.62
C PHE A 216 1.70 3.56 -6.41
N TYR A 217 2.88 3.61 -7.02
CA TYR A 217 3.78 4.77 -6.87
C TYR A 217 3.37 6.00 -7.69
N THR A 218 2.42 5.86 -8.62
CA THR A 218 1.76 6.99 -9.30
C THR A 218 0.60 7.50 -8.45
N ASP A 219 -0.21 6.60 -7.91
CA ASP A 219 -1.33 6.89 -7.01
C ASP A 219 -0.89 7.63 -5.74
N TYR A 220 0.29 7.26 -5.22
CA TYR A 220 0.89 7.83 -4.02
C TYR A 220 2.16 8.66 -4.30
N ALA A 221 2.33 9.17 -5.52
CA ALA A 221 3.57 9.85 -5.95
C ALA A 221 4.04 10.93 -4.96
N THR A 222 3.11 11.73 -4.45
CA THR A 222 3.36 12.85 -3.52
C THR A 222 3.24 12.48 -2.05
N LYS A 223 2.90 11.23 -1.72
CA LYS A 223 2.56 10.79 -0.36
C LYS A 223 3.67 9.96 0.25
N LYS A 224 3.90 10.04 1.56
CA LYS A 224 4.78 9.15 2.33
C LYS A 224 4.14 7.76 2.49
N ALA A 225 3.75 7.15 1.38
CA ALA A 225 3.23 5.80 1.30
C ALA A 225 4.16 4.94 0.45
N TYR A 226 4.49 3.77 0.97
CA TYR A 226 5.38 2.81 0.33
C TYR A 226 4.76 1.42 0.43
N THR A 227 5.09 0.53 -0.49
CA THR A 227 4.64 -0.86 -0.44
C THR A 227 5.80 -1.82 -0.35
N VAL A 228 5.61 -2.86 0.46
CA VAL A 228 6.49 -4.02 0.58
C VAL A 228 5.75 -5.31 0.19
N GLY A 229 4.62 -5.23 -0.53
CA GLY A 229 3.82 -6.39 -0.91
C GLY A 229 4.58 -7.44 -1.72
N ILE A 230 4.42 -8.71 -1.40
CA ILE A 230 5.11 -9.85 -2.04
C ILE A 230 4.07 -10.90 -2.41
N SER A 231 3.99 -11.24 -3.69
CA SER A 231 3.01 -12.21 -4.21
C SER A 231 3.13 -13.56 -3.52
N SER A 232 2.00 -14.25 -3.38
CA SER A 232 1.89 -15.61 -2.82
C SER A 232 2.31 -15.76 -1.35
N THR A 233 2.56 -14.66 -0.64
CA THR A 233 2.89 -14.73 0.79
C THR A 233 1.67 -14.97 1.66
N THR A 234 1.85 -15.70 2.75
CA THR A 234 0.82 -16.06 3.72
C THR A 234 1.00 -15.29 5.01
N THR A 235 0.06 -15.43 5.94
CA THR A 235 0.20 -14.80 7.26
C THR A 235 1.43 -15.30 8.00
N GLU A 236 1.82 -16.57 7.80
CA GLU A 236 3.04 -17.12 8.38
C GLU A 236 4.29 -16.45 7.82
N ASP A 237 4.42 -16.29 6.49
CA ASP A 237 5.54 -15.56 5.88
C ASP A 237 5.70 -14.16 6.51
N TRP A 238 4.59 -13.46 6.73
CA TRP A 238 4.59 -12.11 7.31
C TRP A 238 4.94 -12.08 8.80
N GLN A 239 4.75 -13.16 9.56
CA GLN A 239 5.30 -13.27 10.93
C GLN A 239 6.83 -13.24 10.92
N VAL A 240 7.45 -13.64 9.80
CA VAL A 240 8.90 -13.74 9.62
C VAL A 240 9.48 -12.44 9.07
N ILE A 241 9.06 -12.08 7.87
CA ILE A 241 9.76 -11.08 7.07
C ILE A 241 9.55 -9.66 7.59
N SER A 242 8.56 -9.48 8.48
CA SER A 242 8.30 -8.22 9.19
C SER A 242 9.48 -7.73 10.02
N GLU A 243 10.35 -8.63 10.49
CA GLU A 243 11.62 -8.24 11.14
C GLU A 243 12.52 -7.39 10.25
N LYS A 244 12.44 -7.58 8.93
CA LYS A 244 13.28 -6.88 7.96
C LYS A 244 12.52 -5.83 7.16
N LEU A 245 11.20 -5.94 7.07
CA LEU A 245 10.37 -5.12 6.18
C LEU A 245 9.35 -4.23 6.87
N VAL A 246 9.04 -4.44 8.15
CA VAL A 246 8.00 -3.67 8.84
C VAL A 246 8.54 -3.02 10.13
N TYR A 247 9.10 -3.82 11.04
CA TYR A 247 9.54 -3.31 12.34
C TYR A 247 10.68 -2.28 12.26
N PRO A 248 11.69 -2.40 11.36
CA PRO A 248 12.78 -1.40 11.27
C PRO A 248 12.30 0.02 10.90
N TYR A 249 11.06 0.13 10.45
CA TYR A 249 10.47 1.32 9.88
C TYR A 249 9.46 2.01 10.81
N GLU A 250 8.96 1.30 11.83
CA GLU A 250 7.95 1.78 12.79
C GLU A 250 6.89 2.72 12.16
N PRO A 251 6.18 2.29 11.10
CA PRO A 251 5.32 3.18 10.33
C PRO A 251 4.16 3.70 11.19
N LYS A 252 3.67 4.91 10.88
CA LYS A 252 2.45 5.45 11.52
C LYS A 252 1.24 4.56 11.31
N ALA A 253 1.16 3.94 10.14
CA ALA A 253 0.15 2.95 9.84
C ALA A 253 0.68 1.82 8.97
N VAL A 254 0.23 0.61 9.25
CA VAL A 254 0.35 -0.56 8.38
C VAL A 254 -0.98 -0.75 7.67
N VAL A 255 -0.95 -0.78 6.35
CA VAL A 255 -2.09 -1.14 5.50
C VAL A 255 -1.85 -2.56 5.00
N LEU A 256 -2.64 -3.51 5.44
CA LEU A 256 -2.37 -4.94 5.29
C LEU A 256 -3.42 -5.65 4.44
N HIS A 257 -2.95 -6.49 3.51
CA HIS A 257 -3.78 -7.47 2.82
C HIS A 257 -3.07 -8.83 2.80
N VAL A 258 -3.57 -9.78 3.58
CA VAL A 258 -3.05 -11.16 3.67
C VAL A 258 -4.15 -12.07 4.22
N GLY A 259 -4.05 -13.38 3.94
CA GLY A 259 -5.00 -14.41 4.37
C GLY A 259 -5.63 -15.16 3.20
N THR A 260 -5.63 -14.60 1.98
CA THR A 260 -6.20 -15.28 0.81
C THR A 260 -5.36 -16.51 0.41
N ASN A 261 -4.04 -16.45 0.54
CA ASN A 261 -3.16 -17.57 0.17
C ASN A 261 -3.21 -18.69 1.20
N ASP A 262 -3.30 -18.35 2.49
CA ASP A 262 -3.52 -19.30 3.60
C ASP A 262 -4.72 -20.21 3.29
N ILE A 263 -5.85 -19.63 2.87
CA ILE A 263 -7.08 -20.39 2.59
C ILE A 263 -7.02 -21.12 1.24
N PHE A 264 -6.67 -20.41 0.16
CA PHE A 264 -6.90 -20.93 -1.18
C PHE A 264 -5.72 -21.71 -1.78
N ASP A 265 -4.52 -21.47 -1.26
CA ASP A 265 -3.30 -22.10 -1.74
C ASP A 265 -2.79 -23.13 -0.72
N ASP A 266 -2.78 -22.82 0.57
CA ASP A 266 -2.35 -23.76 1.63
C ASP A 266 -3.48 -24.65 2.15
N GLY A 267 -4.74 -24.22 2.00
CA GLY A 267 -5.91 -25.01 2.34
C GLY A 267 -6.38 -24.86 3.79
N ASP A 268 -5.90 -23.84 4.50
CA ASP A 268 -6.32 -23.54 5.86
C ASP A 268 -7.84 -23.30 5.96
N SER A 269 -8.43 -23.75 7.06
CA SER A 269 -9.78 -23.35 7.42
C SER A 269 -9.84 -21.87 7.81
N GLY A 270 -11.03 -21.27 7.72
CA GLY A 270 -11.23 -19.89 8.13
C GLY A 270 -10.92 -19.65 9.62
N ALA A 271 -11.01 -20.69 10.46
CA ALA A 271 -10.62 -20.62 11.86
C ALA A 271 -9.08 -20.54 12.02
N GLU A 272 -8.33 -21.38 11.31
CA GLU A 272 -6.86 -21.39 11.33
C GLU A 272 -6.30 -20.06 10.80
N THR A 273 -6.79 -19.60 9.64
CA THR A 273 -6.39 -18.32 9.07
C THR A 273 -6.72 -17.16 10.02
N ALA A 274 -7.89 -17.17 10.68
CA ALA A 274 -8.24 -16.13 11.65
C ALA A 274 -7.30 -16.11 12.86
N GLU A 275 -6.90 -17.26 13.39
CA GLU A 275 -5.93 -17.31 14.49
C GLU A 275 -4.54 -16.83 14.07
N SER A 276 -4.09 -17.22 12.86
CA SER A 276 -2.83 -16.74 12.30
C SER A 276 -2.82 -15.21 12.14
N LEU A 277 -3.90 -14.63 11.61
CA LEU A 277 -4.06 -13.18 11.46
C LEU A 277 -4.06 -12.46 12.81
N LYS A 278 -4.81 -12.96 13.81
CA LYS A 278 -4.82 -12.40 15.17
C LYS A 278 -3.42 -12.41 15.79
N LYS A 279 -2.67 -13.49 15.60
CA LYS A 279 -1.29 -13.60 16.09
C LYS A 279 -0.39 -12.56 15.43
N LEU A 280 -0.48 -12.38 14.12
CA LEU A 280 0.27 -11.35 13.39
C LEU A 280 -0.09 -9.94 13.91
N PHE A 281 -1.37 -9.63 14.06
CA PHE A 281 -1.85 -8.33 14.51
C PHE A 281 -1.41 -8.00 15.94
N ASN A 282 -1.53 -8.96 16.86
CA ASN A 282 -1.06 -8.79 18.23
C ASN A 282 0.46 -8.56 18.25
N THR A 283 1.23 -9.32 17.46
CA THR A 283 2.69 -9.15 17.37
C THR A 283 3.05 -7.76 16.85
N TYR A 284 2.36 -7.26 15.83
CA TYR A 284 2.57 -5.90 15.32
C TYR A 284 2.26 -4.85 16.37
N HIS A 285 1.14 -4.98 17.09
CA HIS A 285 0.76 -4.04 18.14
C HIS A 285 1.72 -4.07 19.33
N GLU A 286 2.17 -5.25 19.75
CA GLU A 286 3.15 -5.41 20.85
C GLU A 286 4.49 -4.74 20.51
N ARG A 287 4.95 -4.88 19.26
CA ARG A 287 6.24 -4.33 18.82
C ARG A 287 6.18 -2.86 18.42
N MET A 288 5.05 -2.41 17.89
CA MET A 288 4.84 -1.05 17.40
C MET A 288 3.52 -0.49 17.95
N PRO A 289 3.44 -0.21 19.27
CA PRO A 289 2.18 0.13 19.94
C PRO A 289 1.51 1.42 19.45
N ASN A 290 2.25 2.30 18.75
CA ASN A 290 1.73 3.54 18.17
C ASN A 290 1.26 3.38 16.71
N THR A 291 1.50 2.23 16.08
CA THR A 291 1.13 1.95 14.69
C THR A 291 -0.33 1.52 14.61
N LYS A 292 -1.12 2.21 13.79
CA LYS A 292 -2.47 1.75 13.44
C LYS A 292 -2.43 0.72 12.31
N ILE A 293 -3.23 -0.33 12.41
CA ILE A 293 -3.34 -1.38 11.41
C ILE A 293 -4.67 -1.23 10.68
N TYR A 294 -4.63 -1.17 9.36
CA TYR A 294 -5.78 -1.18 8.47
C TYR A 294 -5.74 -2.47 7.66
N TRP A 295 -6.58 -3.45 8.01
CA TRP A 295 -6.62 -4.74 7.33
C TRP A 295 -7.78 -4.77 6.34
N PHE A 296 -7.46 -4.99 5.07
CA PHE A 296 -8.44 -5.35 4.05
C PHE A 296 -8.78 -6.83 4.21
N ASN A 297 -10.07 -7.11 4.41
CA ASN A 297 -10.53 -8.47 4.63
C ASN A 297 -10.48 -9.31 3.35
N ILE A 298 -10.54 -10.64 3.51
CA ILE A 298 -10.23 -11.60 2.45
C ILE A 298 -11.36 -11.61 1.40
N GLU A 299 -11.06 -11.19 0.17
CA GLU A 299 -12.00 -11.23 -0.97
C GLU A 299 -12.22 -12.66 -1.49
N PRO A 300 -13.40 -12.95 -2.11
CA PRO A 300 -13.62 -14.22 -2.78
C PRO A 300 -12.74 -14.37 -4.03
N ARG A 301 -12.31 -15.60 -4.34
CA ARG A 301 -11.73 -15.95 -5.65
C ARG A 301 -12.81 -16.48 -6.60
N VAL A 302 -12.82 -16.02 -7.85
CA VAL A 302 -13.82 -16.41 -8.85
C VAL A 302 -13.80 -17.93 -9.06
N GLY A 303 -14.96 -18.57 -8.91
CA GLY A 303 -15.12 -20.02 -9.08
C GLY A 303 -14.66 -20.86 -7.88
N ARG A 304 -14.29 -20.25 -6.75
CA ARG A 304 -13.91 -20.96 -5.52
C ARG A 304 -14.97 -20.74 -4.42
N ASN A 305 -15.04 -21.69 -3.48
CA ASN A 305 -15.93 -21.58 -2.32
C ASN A 305 -15.42 -20.48 -1.38
N PHE A 306 -16.31 -19.56 -0.96
CA PHE A 306 -15.98 -18.42 -0.11
C PHE A 306 -16.46 -18.58 1.35
N THR A 307 -16.80 -19.80 1.77
CA THR A 307 -17.20 -20.11 3.16
C THR A 307 -16.06 -19.86 4.14
N GLU A 308 -14.86 -20.36 3.85
CA GLU A 308 -13.68 -20.19 4.73
C GLU A 308 -13.22 -18.72 4.79
N PRO A 309 -13.09 -17.97 3.66
CA PRO A 309 -12.80 -16.54 3.72
C PRO A 309 -13.83 -15.77 4.55
N LYS A 310 -15.12 -16.08 4.39
CA LYS A 310 -16.18 -15.45 5.17
C LYS A 310 -16.03 -15.76 6.66
N ALA A 311 -15.75 -17.00 7.04
CA ALA A 311 -15.56 -17.41 8.42
C ALA A 311 -14.36 -16.68 9.06
N ALA A 312 -13.25 -16.58 8.34
CA ALA A 312 -12.07 -15.83 8.79
C ALA A 312 -12.40 -14.34 8.98
N ASN A 313 -13.04 -13.73 7.98
CA ASN A 313 -13.43 -12.32 8.01
C ASN A 313 -14.35 -12.00 9.20
N ASP A 314 -15.37 -12.84 9.45
CA ASP A 314 -16.29 -12.66 10.56
C ASP A 314 -15.57 -12.77 11.91
N ALA A 315 -14.67 -13.75 12.07
CA ALA A 315 -13.90 -13.96 13.29
C ALA A 315 -12.92 -12.81 13.57
N VAL A 316 -12.23 -12.30 12.55
CA VAL A 316 -11.31 -11.17 12.68
C VAL A 316 -12.05 -9.85 12.93
N LYS A 317 -13.21 -9.65 12.28
CA LYS A 317 -14.08 -8.48 12.54
C LYS A 317 -14.59 -8.45 13.98
N ALA A 318 -14.98 -9.60 14.52
CA ALA A 318 -15.35 -9.72 15.94
C ALA A 318 -14.16 -9.41 16.85
N PHE A 319 -12.97 -9.91 16.51
CA PHE A 319 -11.73 -9.63 17.24
C PHE A 319 -11.36 -8.15 17.22
N ALA A 320 -11.56 -7.43 16.11
CA ALA A 320 -11.20 -6.02 15.99
C ALA A 320 -12.16 -5.05 16.72
N ALA A 321 -13.35 -5.50 17.10
CA ALA A 321 -14.43 -4.64 17.59
C ALA A 321 -14.07 -3.80 18.83
N ASP A 322 -13.12 -4.26 19.66
CA ASP A 322 -12.65 -3.59 20.87
C ASP A 322 -11.22 -3.05 20.77
N LYS A 323 -10.64 -2.99 19.56
CA LYS A 323 -9.25 -2.59 19.30
C LYS A 323 -9.20 -1.31 18.48
N ASP A 324 -8.91 -0.20 19.12
CA ASP A 324 -8.79 1.13 18.48
C ASP A 324 -7.58 1.24 17.51
N TRP A 325 -6.62 0.33 17.65
CA TRP A 325 -5.44 0.19 16.80
C TRP A 325 -5.65 -0.72 15.58
N LEU A 326 -6.78 -1.44 15.47
CA LEU A 326 -7.07 -2.34 14.34
C LEU A 326 -8.38 -1.95 13.65
N VAL A 327 -8.27 -1.50 12.40
CA VAL A 327 -9.40 -1.12 11.55
C VAL A 327 -9.59 -2.18 10.47
N VAL A 328 -10.77 -2.78 10.42
CA VAL A 328 -11.16 -3.73 9.36
C VAL A 328 -11.84 -2.98 8.22
N ILE A 329 -11.30 -3.10 7.02
CA ILE A 329 -11.88 -2.59 5.78
C ILE A 329 -12.58 -3.76 5.07
N ASP A 330 -13.89 -3.60 4.84
CA ASP A 330 -14.75 -4.67 4.29
C ASP A 330 -14.70 -4.71 2.75
N SER A 331 -13.53 -5.00 2.19
CA SER A 331 -13.32 -5.07 0.74
C SER A 331 -14.01 -6.26 0.07
N ALA A 332 -14.18 -7.37 0.79
CA ALA A 332 -14.92 -8.53 0.31
C ALA A 332 -16.33 -8.18 -0.15
N SER A 333 -16.98 -7.20 0.50
CA SER A 333 -18.33 -6.75 0.14
C SER A 333 -18.44 -6.16 -1.27
N TRP A 334 -17.32 -5.68 -1.86
CA TRP A 334 -17.29 -5.09 -3.20
C TRP A 334 -17.32 -6.14 -4.31
N CYS A 335 -17.05 -7.40 -3.95
CA CYS A 335 -16.84 -8.50 -4.88
C CYS A 335 -18.09 -9.33 -5.12
N PHE A 336 -19.27 -8.88 -4.69
CA PHE A 336 -20.54 -9.59 -4.86
C PHE A 336 -21.54 -8.77 -5.68
N ASN A 337 -22.30 -9.48 -6.53
CA ASN A 337 -23.49 -8.96 -7.19
C ASN A 337 -24.65 -8.87 -6.19
N SER A 338 -25.74 -8.19 -6.59
CA SER A 338 -26.94 -8.07 -5.77
C SER A 338 -27.62 -9.40 -5.44
N ASP A 339 -27.36 -10.45 -6.22
CA ASP A 339 -27.88 -11.80 -6.00
C ASP A 339 -26.98 -12.67 -5.10
N GLY A 340 -25.87 -12.12 -4.60
CA GLY A 340 -24.90 -12.81 -3.76
C GLY A 340 -23.87 -13.66 -4.52
N SER A 341 -23.91 -13.69 -5.85
CA SER A 341 -22.86 -14.31 -6.66
C SER A 341 -21.60 -13.45 -6.69
N VAL A 342 -20.43 -14.05 -6.88
CA VAL A 342 -19.17 -13.31 -7.04
C VAL A 342 -19.22 -12.49 -8.32
N ASN A 343 -18.97 -11.19 -8.21
CA ASN A 343 -18.87 -10.27 -9.33
C ASN A 343 -17.51 -10.45 -10.03
N SER A 344 -17.45 -11.33 -11.03
CA SER A 344 -16.22 -11.60 -11.78
C SER A 344 -15.65 -10.35 -12.47
N ALA A 345 -16.46 -9.34 -12.79
CA ALA A 345 -16.00 -8.09 -13.41
C ALA A 345 -15.26 -7.16 -12.43
N PHE A 346 -15.24 -7.48 -11.14
CA PHE A 346 -14.35 -6.83 -10.18
C PHE A 346 -12.89 -7.21 -10.41
N PHE A 347 -12.64 -8.42 -10.90
CA PHE A 347 -11.32 -9.00 -11.00
C PHE A 347 -10.80 -8.96 -12.44
N LYS A 348 -9.48 -8.73 -12.62
CA LYS A 348 -8.83 -8.84 -13.95
C LYS A 348 -8.48 -10.28 -14.31
N ASP A 349 -8.31 -11.11 -13.29
CA ASP A 349 -8.21 -12.56 -13.39
C ASP A 349 -9.20 -13.20 -12.40
N SER A 350 -8.96 -14.42 -11.91
CA SER A 350 -9.85 -15.05 -10.94
C SER A 350 -9.60 -14.64 -9.48
N VAL A 351 -8.65 -13.73 -9.22
CA VAL A 351 -8.14 -13.41 -7.88
C VAL A 351 -7.95 -11.91 -7.65
N HIS A 352 -7.28 -11.22 -8.57
CA HIS A 352 -6.77 -9.88 -8.36
C HIS A 352 -7.74 -8.81 -8.89
N PRO A 353 -7.89 -7.68 -8.17
CA PRO A 353 -8.72 -6.57 -8.63
C PRO A 353 -8.28 -6.07 -10.01
N ALA A 354 -9.24 -5.66 -10.84
CA ALA A 354 -8.92 -4.88 -12.02
C ALA A 354 -8.27 -3.54 -11.62
N ASP A 355 -7.39 -3.00 -12.47
CA ASP A 355 -6.52 -1.90 -12.10
C ASP A 355 -7.32 -0.65 -11.63
N GLU A 356 -8.49 -0.40 -12.22
CA GLU A 356 -9.34 0.71 -11.81
C GLU A 356 -10.03 0.52 -10.44
N LYS A 357 -10.07 -0.71 -9.91
CA LYS A 357 -10.67 -1.00 -8.59
C LYS A 357 -9.78 -0.59 -7.44
N TYR A 358 -8.48 -0.40 -7.64
CA TYR A 358 -7.60 0.12 -6.59
C TYR A 358 -8.01 1.51 -6.09
N ALA A 359 -8.77 2.29 -6.88
CA ALA A 359 -9.39 3.52 -6.42
C ALA A 359 -10.33 3.31 -5.22
N LEU A 360 -11.03 2.16 -5.15
CA LEU A 360 -11.88 1.80 -4.00
C LEU A 360 -11.04 1.53 -2.75
N TYR A 361 -9.89 0.87 -2.89
CA TYR A 361 -8.95 0.65 -1.77
C TYR A 361 -8.44 1.97 -1.20
N ARG A 362 -8.04 2.92 -2.06
CA ARG A 362 -7.60 4.25 -1.63
C ARG A 362 -8.72 5.04 -0.94
N GLN A 363 -9.92 5.00 -1.51
CA GLN A 363 -11.08 5.68 -0.94
C GLN A 363 -11.45 5.10 0.43
N ALA A 364 -11.47 3.77 0.56
CA ALA A 364 -11.81 3.11 1.82
C ALA A 364 -10.84 3.46 2.95
N LEU A 365 -9.53 3.62 2.65
CA LEU A 365 -8.56 4.11 3.63
C LEU A 365 -8.86 5.54 4.07
N THR A 366 -9.25 6.39 3.13
CA THR A 366 -9.62 7.79 3.42
C THR A 366 -10.88 7.85 4.29
N ASP A 367 -11.89 7.05 3.94
CA ASP A 367 -13.15 6.95 4.69
C ASP A 367 -12.93 6.38 6.10
N ALA A 368 -11.96 5.47 6.25
CA ALA A 368 -11.50 4.94 7.53
C ALA A 368 -10.65 5.94 8.34
N GLY A 369 -10.41 7.15 7.82
CA GLY A 369 -9.69 8.22 8.50
C GLY A 369 -8.17 8.14 8.42
N LEU A 370 -7.61 7.34 7.51
CA LEU A 370 -6.16 7.29 7.31
C LEU A 370 -5.66 8.54 6.57
N ALA A 371 -4.99 9.43 7.30
CA ALA A 371 -4.31 10.58 6.73
C ALA A 371 -2.84 10.26 6.38
N ILE A 372 -2.51 10.29 5.08
CA ILE A 372 -1.15 10.09 4.58
C ILE A 372 -0.50 11.44 4.28
N GLU A 373 0.63 11.69 4.95
CA GLU A 373 1.42 12.91 4.81
C GLU A 373 2.06 13.01 3.43
N ASN A 374 2.29 14.24 2.96
CA ASN A 374 3.01 14.47 1.72
C ASN A 374 4.51 14.27 1.94
N LYS A 375 5.22 13.86 0.89
CA LYS A 375 6.68 13.82 0.87
C LYS A 375 7.27 15.22 1.03
N ALA A 376 8.44 15.30 1.65
CA ALA A 376 9.20 16.54 1.70
C ALA A 376 9.50 17.04 0.28
N GLY A 377 9.13 18.28 -0.02
CA GLY A 377 9.38 18.89 -1.32
C GLY A 377 8.44 18.45 -2.45
N ALA A 378 7.30 17.81 -2.16
CA ALA A 378 6.30 17.38 -3.16
C ALA A 378 5.65 18.53 -3.99
N GLY A 379 6.15 19.77 -3.91
CA GLY A 379 5.56 20.94 -4.53
C GLY A 379 4.20 21.28 -3.94
N ASP A 380 3.49 22.21 -4.59
CA ASP A 380 2.09 22.45 -4.24
C ASP A 380 1.23 21.32 -4.85
N VAL A 381 0.96 20.31 -4.03
CA VAL A 381 0.20 19.09 -4.37
C VAL A 381 -1.25 19.34 -4.78
N HIS A 382 -1.74 20.58 -4.67
CA HIS A 382 -3.06 20.98 -5.16
C HIS A 382 -3.00 21.43 -6.62
N SER A 383 -1.81 21.67 -7.17
CA SER A 383 -1.64 22.19 -8.52
C SER A 383 -1.91 21.12 -9.57
N VAL A 384 -2.67 21.47 -10.60
CA VAL A 384 -2.77 20.68 -11.83
C VAL A 384 -2.08 21.43 -12.99
N PRO A 385 -1.62 20.72 -14.05
CA PRO A 385 -0.94 21.36 -15.17
C PRO A 385 -1.77 22.46 -15.83
N ASN A 386 -1.10 23.50 -16.32
CA ASN A 386 -1.76 24.56 -17.09
C ASN A 386 -2.43 23.99 -18.35
N ILE A 387 -3.61 24.50 -18.68
CA ILE A 387 -4.34 24.10 -19.89
C ILE A 387 -4.23 25.24 -20.89
N ILE A 388 -3.50 25.02 -21.97
CA ILE A 388 -3.28 25.99 -23.04
C ILE A 388 -4.20 25.62 -24.20
N ARG A 389 -4.97 26.60 -24.69
CA ARG A 389 -5.98 26.41 -25.72
C ARG A 389 -5.82 27.42 -26.84
N ASP A 390 -6.05 26.97 -28.06
CA ASP A 390 -6.10 27.79 -29.27
C ASP A 390 -7.51 27.84 -29.86
N LYS A 391 -7.81 28.91 -30.62
CA LYS A 391 -9.10 29.13 -31.30
C LYS A 391 -9.57 27.97 -32.17
N SER A 392 -8.65 27.17 -32.70
CA SER A 392 -8.95 26.00 -33.54
C SER A 392 -9.49 24.79 -32.78
N GLN A 393 -9.41 24.79 -31.44
CA GLN A 393 -9.80 23.63 -30.63
C GLN A 393 -11.24 23.73 -30.14
N HIS A 394 -11.89 22.57 -30.01
CA HIS A 394 -13.28 22.46 -29.57
C HIS A 394 -13.40 22.03 -28.10
N VAL A 395 -14.52 22.39 -27.49
CA VAL A 395 -14.91 22.01 -26.12
C VAL A 395 -14.89 20.49 -25.87
N GLY A 396 -14.85 20.07 -24.60
CA GLY A 396 -14.95 18.65 -24.22
C GLY A 396 -13.64 17.84 -24.22
N THR A 397 -12.45 18.47 -24.25
CA THR A 397 -11.19 17.77 -24.54
C THR A 397 -10.11 17.87 -23.45
N SER A 398 -10.40 18.43 -22.27
CA SER A 398 -9.38 18.74 -21.25
C SER A 398 -9.85 18.46 -19.82
N HIS A 399 -9.85 17.17 -19.48
CA HIS A 399 -10.25 16.66 -18.17
C HIS A 399 -9.27 17.09 -17.08
N VAL A 400 -9.79 17.59 -15.95
CA VAL A 400 -8.99 17.90 -14.77
C VAL A 400 -8.81 16.62 -13.96
N VAL A 401 -7.59 16.09 -13.99
CA VAL A 401 -7.16 14.92 -13.21
C VAL A 401 -6.40 15.40 -11.98
N TYR A 402 -6.86 14.98 -10.80
CA TYR A 402 -6.25 15.29 -9.52
C TYR A 402 -5.85 13.99 -8.81
N ASN A 403 -4.58 13.87 -8.40
CA ASN A 403 -4.03 12.64 -7.81
C ASN A 403 -4.37 11.37 -8.62
N GLY A 404 -4.23 11.43 -9.95
CA GLY A 404 -4.45 10.29 -10.85
C GLY A 404 -5.92 9.91 -11.08
N SER A 405 -6.88 10.70 -10.61
CA SER A 405 -8.32 10.42 -10.83
C SER A 405 -9.09 11.68 -11.22
N GLU A 406 -10.16 11.50 -11.99
CA GLU A 406 -11.08 12.60 -12.31
C GLU A 406 -11.91 12.99 -11.08
N ILE A 407 -12.06 14.29 -10.84
CA ILE A 407 -12.90 14.81 -9.77
C ILE A 407 -14.36 14.91 -10.25
N LYS A 408 -15.31 14.50 -9.41
CA LYS A 408 -16.74 14.40 -9.76
C LYS A 408 -17.63 15.30 -8.92
N THR A 409 -17.52 15.20 -7.60
CA THR A 409 -18.27 15.96 -6.60
C THR A 409 -17.38 16.28 -5.39
N GLU A 410 -17.86 17.10 -4.46
CA GLU A 410 -17.20 17.39 -3.18
C GLU A 410 -15.76 17.92 -3.32
N TYR A 411 -15.58 18.94 -4.16
CA TYR A 411 -14.30 19.59 -4.41
C TYR A 411 -14.41 21.13 -4.43
N VAL A 412 -13.26 21.77 -4.27
CA VAL A 412 -13.02 23.18 -4.58
C VAL A 412 -11.92 23.21 -5.65
N VAL A 413 -12.22 23.82 -6.79
CA VAL A 413 -11.25 24.02 -7.87
C VAL A 413 -11.21 25.48 -8.26
N SER A 414 -10.02 26.03 -8.44
CA SER A 414 -9.83 27.45 -8.78
C SER A 414 -8.67 27.64 -9.74
N GLY A 415 -8.60 28.79 -10.39
CA GLY A 415 -7.45 29.18 -11.20
C GLY A 415 -7.63 30.53 -11.87
N THR A 416 -6.73 30.83 -12.79
CA THR A 416 -6.75 32.03 -13.63
C THR A 416 -7.14 31.64 -15.05
N LEU A 417 -8.09 32.35 -15.66
CA LEU A 417 -8.37 32.30 -17.09
C LEU A 417 -7.81 33.55 -17.76
N THR A 418 -6.93 33.37 -18.75
CA THR A 418 -6.41 34.45 -19.59
C THR A 418 -6.86 34.23 -21.03
N VAL A 419 -7.62 35.16 -21.60
CA VAL A 419 -8.09 35.13 -23.00
C VAL A 419 -7.31 36.17 -23.80
N THR A 420 -6.58 35.74 -24.82
CA THR A 420 -5.73 36.63 -25.64
C THR A 420 -6.27 36.85 -27.05
N ASP A 421 -7.10 35.96 -27.56
CA ASP A 421 -7.67 36.08 -28.90
C ASP A 421 -9.05 35.39 -28.98
N VAL A 422 -9.95 35.93 -29.79
CA VAL A 422 -11.35 35.49 -29.88
C VAL A 422 -11.82 35.40 -31.33
N GLY A 423 -12.70 34.45 -31.61
CA GLY A 423 -13.39 34.27 -32.88
C GLY A 423 -14.87 34.62 -32.77
N SER A 424 -15.72 33.90 -33.50
CA SER A 424 -17.18 34.01 -33.33
C SER A 424 -17.69 33.04 -32.26
N ASN A 425 -18.53 33.55 -31.38
CA ASN A 425 -19.11 32.86 -30.23
C ASN A 425 -18.08 32.27 -29.23
N PRO A 426 -17.03 33.04 -28.86
CA PRO A 426 -15.98 32.57 -27.96
C PRO A 426 -16.54 32.24 -26.57
N HIS A 427 -16.26 31.04 -26.06
CA HIS A 427 -16.53 30.71 -24.67
C HIS A 427 -15.49 29.80 -24.01
N ALA A 428 -15.30 30.00 -22.71
CA ALA A 428 -14.63 29.06 -21.81
C ALA A 428 -15.72 28.29 -21.04
N GLU A 429 -15.55 26.98 -20.88
CA GLU A 429 -16.48 26.11 -20.16
C GLU A 429 -15.88 25.53 -18.88
N PHE A 430 -16.76 25.36 -17.89
CA PHE A 430 -16.52 24.66 -16.63
C PHE A 430 -17.58 23.56 -16.55
N GLN A 431 -17.21 22.38 -17.04
CA GLN A 431 -18.13 21.30 -17.38
C GLN A 431 -18.16 20.21 -16.32
N PHE A 432 -19.35 19.72 -15.98
CA PHE A 432 -19.56 18.70 -14.93
C PHE A 432 -19.91 17.30 -15.47
N ARG A 433 -20.26 17.21 -16.76
CA ARG A 433 -20.61 15.96 -17.44
C ARG A 433 -20.47 16.07 -18.96
N ASP A 434 -21.14 17.06 -19.54
CA ASP A 434 -21.16 17.30 -20.98
C ASP A 434 -21.60 18.75 -21.24
N TYR A 435 -21.76 19.12 -22.52
CA TYR A 435 -22.17 20.46 -22.92
C TYR A 435 -23.55 20.89 -22.38
N GLN A 436 -24.36 19.96 -21.85
CA GLN A 436 -25.67 20.21 -21.25
C GLN A 436 -25.58 20.58 -19.77
N CYS A 437 -24.41 20.45 -19.16
CA CYS A 437 -24.19 20.60 -17.72
C CYS A 437 -22.86 21.33 -17.43
N ARG A 438 -22.89 22.66 -17.51
CA ARG A 438 -21.69 23.50 -17.40
C ARG A 438 -21.98 24.95 -17.02
N PHE A 439 -21.01 25.62 -16.42
CA PHE A 439 -20.91 27.09 -16.45
C PHE A 439 -20.07 27.54 -17.63
N LEU A 440 -20.26 28.80 -18.01
CA LEU A 440 -19.60 29.42 -19.16
C LEU A 440 -19.15 30.84 -18.82
N ILE A 441 -18.01 31.24 -19.38
CA ILE A 441 -17.64 32.64 -19.58
C ILE A 441 -17.63 32.87 -21.09
N ARG A 442 -18.54 33.70 -21.59
CA ARG A 442 -18.85 33.79 -23.03
C ARG A 442 -19.00 35.22 -23.49
N ASP A 443 -18.41 35.55 -24.63
CA ASP A 443 -18.72 36.77 -25.37
C ASP A 443 -19.70 36.39 -26.49
N TYR A 444 -20.98 36.60 -26.22
CA TYR A 444 -22.07 36.15 -27.08
C TYR A 444 -22.20 37.02 -28.33
N ASP A 445 -22.09 38.33 -28.14
CA ASP A 445 -22.31 39.34 -29.17
C ASP A 445 -21.05 39.62 -30.02
N ASN A 446 -19.94 38.93 -29.75
CA ASN A 446 -18.65 39.08 -30.43
C ASN A 446 -18.10 40.51 -30.36
N ASN A 447 -18.29 41.17 -29.22
CA ASN A 447 -17.95 42.57 -29.05
C ASN A 447 -16.83 42.78 -28.01
N GLY A 448 -16.19 41.69 -27.57
CA GLY A 448 -15.13 41.68 -26.58
C GLY A 448 -15.64 41.76 -25.14
N LYS A 449 -16.95 41.62 -24.93
CA LYS A 449 -17.55 41.67 -23.59
C LYS A 449 -18.13 40.33 -23.20
N PHE A 450 -17.65 39.84 -22.08
CA PHE A 450 -17.89 38.50 -21.59
C PHE A 450 -18.88 38.52 -20.43
N GLY A 451 -19.80 37.56 -20.45
CA GLY A 451 -20.78 37.31 -19.40
C GLY A 451 -20.66 35.90 -18.84
N VAL A 452 -21.25 35.71 -17.66
CA VAL A 452 -21.46 34.38 -17.07
C VAL A 452 -22.72 33.78 -17.70
N CYS A 453 -22.59 32.60 -18.30
CA CYS A 453 -23.70 31.82 -18.83
C CYS A 453 -23.67 30.40 -18.25
N TRP A 454 -24.68 29.60 -18.55
CA TRP A 454 -24.72 28.18 -18.16
C TRP A 454 -25.53 27.36 -19.15
N SER A 455 -25.34 26.05 -19.10
CA SER A 455 -26.14 25.09 -19.84
C SER A 455 -26.91 24.18 -18.89
N LEU A 456 -28.20 24.02 -19.16
CA LEU A 456 -29.10 23.12 -18.47
C LEU A 456 -29.93 22.34 -19.49
N GLY A 457 -29.72 21.03 -19.58
CA GLY A 457 -30.46 20.17 -20.52
C GLY A 457 -30.22 20.53 -21.99
N GLY A 458 -29.07 21.11 -22.31
CA GLY A 458 -28.70 21.56 -23.65
C GLY A 458 -29.17 22.97 -23.99
N ALA A 459 -30.08 23.55 -23.20
CA ALA A 459 -30.42 24.96 -23.31
C ALA A 459 -29.30 25.81 -22.69
N THR A 460 -28.65 26.63 -23.52
CA THR A 460 -27.74 27.66 -23.03
C THR A 460 -28.59 28.84 -22.58
N ASN A 461 -28.55 29.12 -21.28
CA ASN A 461 -29.27 30.24 -20.68
C ASN A 461 -28.26 31.32 -20.31
N GLU A 462 -28.64 32.56 -20.57
CA GLU A 462 -27.79 33.72 -20.38
C GLU A 462 -28.37 34.56 -19.25
N ALA A 463 -27.53 34.89 -18.27
CA ALA A 463 -27.75 36.09 -17.50
C ALA A 463 -27.29 37.25 -18.38
N GLY A 464 -28.20 38.10 -18.86
CA GLY A 464 -27.91 39.21 -19.78
C GLY A 464 -26.98 40.29 -19.22
N TYR A 465 -25.72 39.97 -18.97
CA TYR A 465 -24.71 40.92 -18.50
C TYR A 465 -23.32 40.60 -19.08
N GLU A 466 -22.81 41.61 -19.77
CA GLU A 466 -21.42 41.82 -20.16
C GLU A 466 -20.60 42.27 -18.94
N ASP A 467 -20.40 41.37 -17.97
CA ASP A 467 -19.74 41.68 -16.69
C ASP A 467 -18.25 42.05 -16.86
N TYR A 468 -17.60 41.57 -17.92
CA TYR A 468 -16.17 41.71 -18.10
C TYR A 468 -15.84 42.20 -19.51
N THR A 469 -15.06 43.27 -19.61
CA THR A 469 -14.60 43.78 -20.91
C THR A 469 -13.16 43.38 -21.14
N ARG A 470 -12.88 42.78 -22.30
CA ARG A 470 -11.51 42.49 -22.73
C ARG A 470 -10.76 43.80 -22.95
N GLY A 471 -9.54 43.90 -22.40
CA GLY A 471 -8.64 45.01 -22.69
C GLY A 471 -8.15 44.99 -24.13
N SER A 472 -7.20 45.87 -24.47
CA SER A 472 -6.65 45.93 -25.83
C SER A 472 -5.96 44.64 -26.28
N SER A 473 -5.41 43.84 -25.35
CA SER A 473 -4.66 42.61 -25.66
C SER A 473 -5.18 41.36 -24.96
N SER A 474 -5.85 41.47 -23.81
CA SER A 474 -6.31 40.29 -23.07
C SER A 474 -7.46 40.58 -22.10
N LEU A 475 -8.14 39.51 -21.69
CA LEU A 475 -9.03 39.45 -20.54
C LEU A 475 -8.42 38.47 -19.53
N VAL A 476 -8.31 38.87 -18.26
CA VAL A 476 -7.79 38.01 -17.18
C VAL A 476 -8.84 37.94 -16.08
N LEU A 477 -9.25 36.72 -15.72
CA LEU A 477 -10.26 36.47 -14.70
C LEU A 477 -9.76 35.41 -13.72
N GLN A 478 -9.95 35.65 -12.43
CA GLN A 478 -9.84 34.60 -11.41
C GLN A 478 -11.17 33.87 -11.34
N TRP A 479 -11.14 32.54 -11.28
CA TRP A 479 -12.34 31.72 -11.20
C TRP A 479 -12.23 30.68 -10.09
N LYS A 480 -13.36 30.29 -9.53
CA LYS A 480 -13.45 29.20 -8.55
C LYS A 480 -14.80 28.49 -8.68
N VAL A 481 -14.78 27.17 -8.67
CA VAL A 481 -15.95 26.32 -8.54
C VAL A 481 -15.87 25.60 -7.20
N VAL A 482 -16.92 25.74 -6.38
CA VAL A 482 -17.16 24.87 -5.23
C VAL A 482 -18.24 23.88 -5.67
N PHE A 483 -17.97 22.59 -5.61
CA PHE A 483 -18.92 21.54 -5.95
C PHE A 483 -19.18 20.70 -4.70
N THR A 484 -20.44 20.65 -4.25
CA THR A 484 -20.85 19.89 -3.05
C THR A 484 -21.26 18.47 -3.42
N GLN A 485 -22.15 17.82 -2.66
CA GLN A 485 -22.63 16.51 -3.06
C GLN A 485 -23.46 16.57 -4.37
N LYS A 486 -24.14 17.69 -4.60
CA LYS A 486 -25.11 17.82 -5.71
C LYS A 486 -25.25 19.22 -6.30
N ASN A 487 -24.63 20.25 -5.70
CA ASN A 487 -24.73 21.63 -6.19
C ASN A 487 -23.35 22.15 -6.59
N ALA A 488 -23.31 23.07 -7.54
CA ALA A 488 -22.09 23.75 -7.96
C ALA A 488 -22.22 25.27 -7.85
N TYR A 489 -21.17 25.93 -7.39
CA TYR A 489 -21.14 27.36 -7.09
C TYR A 489 -20.00 28.01 -7.87
N PHE A 490 -20.32 28.95 -8.75
CA PHE A 490 -19.35 29.57 -9.64
C PHE A 490 -18.99 30.97 -9.21
N TYR A 491 -17.73 31.17 -8.85
CA TYR A 491 -17.15 32.44 -8.47
C TYR A 491 -16.28 32.97 -9.60
N VAL A 492 -16.35 34.28 -9.82
CA VAL A 492 -15.46 35.01 -10.72
C VAL A 492 -14.96 36.25 -9.98
N ASN A 493 -13.65 36.49 -10.01
CA ASN A 493 -12.96 37.55 -9.27
C ASN A 493 -13.41 37.65 -7.81
N GLY A 494 -13.51 36.49 -7.13
CA GLY A 494 -13.88 36.38 -5.72
C GLY A 494 -15.37 36.54 -5.41
N THR A 495 -16.21 36.86 -6.40
CA THR A 495 -17.65 37.06 -6.21
C THR A 495 -18.44 35.86 -6.72
N LEU A 496 -19.42 35.36 -5.95
CA LEU A 496 -20.33 34.30 -6.41
C LEU A 496 -21.25 34.86 -7.50
N LYS A 497 -21.28 34.20 -8.67
CA LYS A 497 -22.02 34.65 -9.85
C LYS A 497 -23.16 33.75 -10.24
N ALA A 498 -23.04 32.44 -10.01
CA ALA A 498 -24.08 31.48 -10.35
C ALA A 498 -24.08 30.29 -9.40
N VAL A 499 -25.27 29.71 -9.19
CA VAL A 499 -25.49 28.47 -8.44
C VAL A 499 -26.23 27.48 -9.32
N TYR A 500 -25.67 26.30 -9.51
CA TYR A 500 -26.28 25.16 -10.19
C TYR A 500 -26.77 24.19 -9.12
N TYR A 501 -28.08 24.10 -8.95
CA TYR A 501 -28.71 23.20 -8.00
C TYR A 501 -29.01 21.84 -8.62
N ASN A 502 -28.79 20.78 -7.85
CA ASN A 502 -29.11 19.39 -8.20
C ASN A 502 -28.56 19.01 -9.58
N VAL A 503 -27.24 19.18 -9.75
CA VAL A 503 -26.46 18.87 -10.96
C VAL A 503 -26.70 17.41 -11.37
N PRO A 504 -27.21 17.13 -12.58
CA PRO A 504 -27.64 15.78 -12.96
C PRO A 504 -26.46 14.91 -13.41
N ASN A 505 -26.20 13.83 -12.66
CA ASN A 505 -25.23 12.78 -12.99
C ASN A 505 -23.81 13.33 -13.30
N PRO A 506 -23.18 14.08 -12.40
CA PRO A 506 -21.82 14.59 -12.63
C PRO A 506 -20.85 13.42 -12.83
N SER A 507 -20.00 13.50 -13.86
CA SER A 507 -19.06 12.42 -14.20
C SER A 507 -17.60 12.84 -14.11
N HIS A 508 -17.30 14.13 -14.29
CA HIS A 508 -15.96 14.70 -14.30
C HIS A 508 -16.00 16.24 -14.19
N PHE A 509 -14.85 16.87 -13.99
CA PHE A 509 -14.66 18.31 -14.17
C PHE A 509 -13.73 18.59 -15.34
N ASN A 510 -14.20 19.37 -16.31
CA ASN A 510 -13.44 19.71 -17.52
C ASN A 510 -13.38 21.23 -17.73
N LEU A 511 -12.19 21.70 -18.09
CA LEU A 511 -11.90 23.08 -18.45
C LEU A 511 -11.51 23.13 -19.93
N SER A 512 -12.37 23.68 -20.77
CA SER A 512 -12.11 23.77 -22.20
C SER A 512 -12.57 25.12 -22.77
N THR A 513 -12.29 25.34 -24.05
CA THR A 513 -12.68 26.54 -24.76
C THR A 513 -13.20 26.21 -26.16
N GLU A 514 -14.01 27.13 -26.70
CA GLU A 514 -14.44 27.19 -28.09
C GLU A 514 -14.10 28.58 -28.66
N ALA A 515 -13.57 28.62 -29.88
CA ALA A 515 -13.35 29.85 -30.64
C ALA A 515 -12.56 30.94 -29.88
N MET A 516 -11.68 30.57 -28.94
CA MET A 516 -10.76 31.49 -28.26
C MET A 516 -9.38 30.87 -28.03
N THR A 517 -8.36 31.71 -28.09
CA THR A 517 -7.02 31.40 -27.59
C THR A 517 -6.99 31.85 -26.13
N ALA A 518 -6.85 30.89 -25.23
CA ALA A 518 -6.88 31.15 -23.81
C ALA A 518 -6.04 30.13 -23.03
N THR A 519 -5.62 30.53 -21.84
CA THR A 519 -4.87 29.67 -20.93
C THR A 519 -5.54 29.64 -19.57
N PHE A 520 -5.70 28.44 -19.02
CA PHE A 520 -5.99 28.23 -17.61
C PHE A 520 -4.67 27.99 -16.87
N THR A 521 -4.34 28.87 -15.92
CA THR A 521 -3.13 28.75 -15.08
C THR A 521 -3.48 28.73 -13.60
N ASP A 522 -2.48 28.43 -12.76
CA ASP A 522 -2.61 28.45 -11.30
C ASP A 522 -3.76 27.59 -10.80
N ILE A 523 -4.02 26.49 -11.50
CA ILE A 523 -5.17 25.66 -11.23
C ILE A 523 -4.90 24.88 -9.94
N LYS A 524 -5.74 25.08 -8.93
CA LYS A 524 -5.67 24.40 -7.63
C LYS A 524 -6.91 23.55 -7.40
N VAL A 525 -6.73 22.34 -6.91
CA VAL A 525 -7.80 21.41 -6.57
C VAL A 525 -7.65 20.99 -5.11
N TYR A 526 -8.76 21.11 -4.38
CA TYR A 526 -8.92 20.62 -3.02
C TYR A 526 -10.15 19.72 -2.98
N THR A 527 -10.05 18.53 -2.41
CA THR A 527 -11.18 17.59 -2.32
C THR A 527 -11.61 17.42 -0.86
N LYS A 528 -12.87 17.10 -0.59
CA LYS A 528 -13.30 16.80 0.79
C LYS A 528 -12.48 15.66 1.41
N ALA A 529 -12.16 14.65 0.61
CA ALA A 529 -11.41 13.47 1.01
C ALA A 529 -9.97 13.82 1.44
N ALA A 530 -9.26 14.63 0.66
CA ALA A 530 -7.87 15.00 0.96
C ALA A 530 -7.73 16.27 1.82
N ASP A 531 -8.69 17.19 1.75
CA ASP A 531 -8.56 18.60 2.15
C ASP A 531 -9.81 19.11 2.90
N SER A 532 -10.30 18.31 3.84
CA SER A 532 -11.58 18.55 4.53
C SER A 532 -11.70 19.95 5.14
N ALA A 533 -10.63 20.54 5.68
CA ALA A 533 -10.65 21.88 6.25
C ALA A 533 -10.97 22.97 5.20
N VAL A 534 -10.26 22.97 4.07
CA VAL A 534 -10.45 23.93 2.97
C VAL A 534 -11.84 23.74 2.35
N TYR A 535 -12.26 22.49 2.15
CA TYR A 535 -13.57 22.16 1.64
C TYR A 535 -14.69 22.65 2.58
N ASN A 536 -14.57 22.41 3.88
CA ASN A 536 -15.59 22.80 4.87
C ASN A 536 -15.72 24.32 5.02
N GLU A 537 -14.62 25.07 4.89
CA GLU A 537 -14.66 26.53 4.83
C GLU A 537 -15.45 27.01 3.60
N ALA A 538 -15.16 26.44 2.43
CA ALA A 538 -15.87 26.76 1.21
C ALA A 538 -17.37 26.39 1.28
N LEU A 539 -17.69 25.24 1.90
CA LEU A 539 -19.07 24.81 2.15
C LEU A 539 -19.81 25.79 3.07
N THR A 540 -19.15 26.29 4.11
CA THR A 540 -19.72 27.28 5.02
C THR A 540 -20.11 28.55 4.27
N ALA A 541 -19.28 29.01 3.33
CA ALA A 541 -19.53 30.20 2.52
C ALA A 541 -20.76 30.10 1.59
N VAL A 542 -21.23 28.88 1.28
CA VAL A 542 -22.40 28.64 0.41
C VAL A 542 -23.60 28.02 1.15
N SER A 543 -23.50 27.88 2.47
CA SER A 543 -24.50 27.18 3.31
C SER A 543 -25.93 27.71 3.18
N SER A 544 -26.11 29.03 2.99
CA SER A 544 -27.43 29.63 2.79
C SER A 544 -28.10 29.16 1.51
N TYR A 545 -27.32 28.91 0.45
CA TYR A 545 -27.83 28.40 -0.82
C TYR A 545 -28.07 26.89 -0.76
N GLU A 546 -27.21 26.14 -0.07
CA GLU A 546 -27.43 24.72 0.20
C GLU A 546 -28.81 24.49 0.87
N ALA A 547 -29.18 25.33 1.84
CA ALA A 547 -30.48 25.27 2.50
C ALA A 547 -31.68 25.55 1.56
N GLN A 548 -31.46 26.23 0.43
CA GLN A 548 -32.49 26.62 -0.55
C GLN A 548 -32.55 25.70 -1.77
N ALA A 549 -31.70 24.67 -1.85
CA ALA A 549 -31.51 23.89 -3.06
C ALA A 549 -32.76 23.14 -3.54
N GLY A 550 -33.67 22.75 -2.64
CA GLY A 550 -34.85 21.94 -2.99
C GLY A 550 -34.46 20.66 -3.77
N THR A 551 -35.37 20.15 -4.60
CA THR A 551 -35.18 18.94 -5.42
C THR A 551 -35.08 19.20 -6.92
N ALA A 552 -35.49 20.37 -7.39
CA ALA A 552 -35.49 20.70 -8.82
C ALA A 552 -34.08 21.05 -9.32
N THR A 553 -33.68 20.48 -10.44
CA THR A 553 -32.48 20.92 -11.17
C THR A 553 -32.75 22.29 -11.77
N ARG A 554 -31.93 23.27 -11.40
CA ARG A 554 -32.00 24.63 -11.93
C ARG A 554 -30.67 25.33 -11.76
N VAL A 555 -30.47 26.40 -12.51
CA VAL A 555 -29.34 27.30 -12.32
C VAL A 555 -29.88 28.70 -12.07
N GLU A 556 -29.36 29.34 -11.05
CA GLU A 556 -29.73 30.70 -10.68
C GLU A 556 -28.51 31.59 -10.73
N ARG A 557 -28.73 32.84 -11.14
CA ARG A 557 -27.74 33.90 -11.00
C ARG A 557 -27.71 34.37 -9.55
N VAL A 558 -26.52 34.77 -9.08
CA VAL A 558 -26.34 35.47 -7.82
C VAL A 558 -25.98 36.93 -8.12
N GLY A 559 -26.76 37.85 -7.57
CA GLY A 559 -26.68 39.29 -7.89
C GLY A 559 -27.92 39.77 -8.63
#